data_AF-A0A0N4X4I2-F1
#
_entry.id   AF-A0A0N4X4I2-F1
#
_cell.length_a   1.000
_cell.length_b   1.000
_cell.length_c   1.000
_cell.angle_alpha   90.00
_cell.angle_beta   90.00
_cell.angle_gamma   90.00
#
_symmetry.space_group_name_H-M   'P 1'
#
loop_
_entity.id
_entity.type
_entity.pdbx_description
1 polymer ?
#
loop_
_entity_poly.entity_id
_entity_poly.type
_entity_poly.pdbx_seq_one_letter_code
_entity_poly.pdbx_strand_id
1 'polypeptide(L)'
;MAMYDMKELPHLVKPVTLILVILQTIFVFAPGYRSFGWFVIMSTIIELVICALAFAAIALNITGLVDAPMWPMAEMTYSGVFVIFQVIDFFYFLVNMFKHFNAFLLFGMLESAFLALVWLFNTYQWYRARTPSAATTTGNQATAAPPPNFPPNYPAGVNPA
;
A
#
# COMPACT_ATOMS: atom_id res chain seq x y z
N MET A 1 -11.99 0.73 12.48
CA MET A 1 -10.62 0.27 12.71
C MET A 1 -9.84 1.46 13.21
N ALA A 2 -9.20 1.36 14.38
CA ALA A 2 -8.36 2.44 14.87
C ALA A 2 -7.07 2.50 14.03
N MET A 3 -6.35 3.63 14.03
CA MET A 3 -5.04 3.78 13.35
C MET A 3 -4.05 2.64 13.68
N TYR A 4 -4.22 1.97 14.83
CA TYR A 4 -3.43 0.82 15.25
C TYR A 4 -3.75 -0.47 14.46
N ASP A 5 -5.01 -0.76 14.11
CA ASP A 5 -5.38 -1.92 13.27
C ASP A 5 -4.87 -1.76 11.82
N MET A 6 -4.52 -0.54 11.42
CA MET A 6 -4.07 -0.22 10.07
C MET A 6 -2.58 -0.50 9.85
N LYS A 7 -1.81 -0.75 10.92
CA LYS A 7 -0.43 -1.24 10.84
C LYS A 7 -0.34 -2.71 10.44
N GLU A 8 -1.43 -3.47 10.61
CA GLU A 8 -1.50 -4.90 10.29
C GLU A 8 -1.90 -5.18 8.83
N LEU A 9 -1.97 -4.14 7.99
CA LEU A 9 -2.09 -4.31 6.53
C LEU A 9 -0.96 -5.24 6.08
N PRO A 10 -1.27 -6.30 5.31
CA PRO A 10 -0.42 -7.49 5.22
C PRO A 10 1.03 -7.09 4.92
N HIS A 11 1.90 -7.36 5.89
CA HIS A 11 3.35 -7.12 5.81
C HIS A 11 4.00 -7.79 4.57
N LEU A 12 3.25 -8.62 3.85
CA LEU A 12 3.59 -9.26 2.59
C LEU A 12 3.58 -8.31 1.37
N VAL A 13 2.75 -7.28 1.33
CA VAL A 13 2.61 -6.42 0.13
C VAL A 13 3.88 -5.58 -0.12
N LYS A 14 4.58 -5.21 0.95
CA LYS A 14 5.79 -4.38 0.91
C LYS A 14 7.03 -5.08 0.35
N PRO A 15 7.37 -6.33 0.74
CA PRO A 15 8.44 -7.07 0.07
C PRO A 15 8.08 -7.43 -1.37
N VAL A 16 6.81 -7.73 -1.66
CA VAL A 16 6.37 -8.03 -3.03
C VAL A 16 6.51 -6.82 -3.95
N THR A 17 6.09 -5.63 -3.51
CA THR A 17 6.29 -4.38 -4.28
C THR A 17 7.76 -4.12 -4.56
N LEU A 18 8.65 -4.27 -3.57
CA LEU A 18 10.08 -4.07 -3.79
C LEU A 18 10.65 -5.04 -4.84
N ILE A 19 10.27 -6.32 -4.79
CA ILE A 19 10.71 -7.32 -5.78
C ILE A 19 10.23 -6.96 -7.19
N LEU A 20 8.96 -6.56 -7.32
CA LEU A 20 8.40 -6.13 -8.60
C LEU A 20 9.15 -4.91 -9.13
N VAL A 21 9.34 -3.87 -8.33
CA VAL A 21 10.07 -2.65 -8.76
C VAL A 21 11.53 -2.95 -9.16
N ILE A 22 12.19 -3.89 -8.49
CA ILE A 22 13.52 -4.36 -8.91
C ILE A 22 13.44 -5.04 -10.29
N LEU A 23 12.44 -5.89 -10.49
CA LEU A 23 12.21 -6.56 -11.77
C LEU A 23 11.91 -5.55 -12.89
N GLN A 24 11.09 -4.54 -12.61
CA GLN A 24 10.84 -3.43 -13.53
C GLN A 24 12.12 -2.71 -13.91
N THR A 25 12.96 -2.43 -12.92
CA THR A 25 14.26 -1.79 -13.13
C THR A 25 15.11 -2.63 -14.08
N ILE A 26 15.13 -3.95 -13.93
CA ILE A 26 15.85 -4.83 -14.86
C ILE A 26 15.29 -4.71 -16.27
N PHE A 27 13.96 -4.72 -16.45
CA PHE A 27 13.35 -4.63 -17.78
C PHE A 27 13.54 -3.26 -18.45
N VAL A 28 13.58 -2.18 -17.68
CA VAL A 28 13.80 -0.81 -18.17
C VAL A 28 15.28 -0.56 -18.49
N PHE A 29 16.23 -1.11 -17.72
CA PHE A 29 17.65 -0.79 -17.90
C PHE A 29 18.45 -1.84 -18.69
N ALA A 30 18.02 -3.11 -18.75
CA ALA A 30 18.73 -4.16 -19.51
C ALA A 30 18.82 -3.92 -21.03
N PRO A 31 17.79 -3.35 -21.71
CA PRO A 31 17.84 -3.07 -23.15
C PRO A 31 18.75 -1.90 -23.55
N GLY A 32 19.42 -1.25 -22.60
CA GLY A 32 20.30 -0.09 -22.83
C GLY A 32 19.55 1.23 -23.08
N TYR A 33 20.25 2.35 -22.94
CA TYR A 33 19.74 3.75 -22.94
C TYR A 33 18.90 4.18 -24.16
N ARG A 34 18.83 3.39 -25.23
CA ARG A 34 18.18 3.80 -26.50
C ARG A 34 16.71 3.40 -26.61
N SER A 35 16.20 2.57 -25.71
CA SER A 35 14.90 1.91 -25.92
C SER A 35 13.73 2.60 -25.21
N PHE A 36 14.00 3.40 -24.17
CA PHE A 36 12.96 3.94 -23.29
C PHE A 36 13.00 5.45 -23.18
N GLY A 37 11.82 6.03 -22.99
CA GLY A 37 11.66 7.47 -22.79
C GLY A 37 12.16 7.89 -21.42
N TRP A 38 12.58 9.15 -21.32
CA TRP A 38 13.08 9.74 -20.08
C TRP A 38 12.08 9.61 -18.92
N PHE A 39 10.77 9.68 -19.21
CA PHE A 39 9.71 9.58 -18.21
C PHE A 39 9.73 8.22 -17.50
N VAL A 40 9.69 7.12 -18.25
CA VAL A 40 9.71 5.74 -17.73
C VAL A 40 10.97 5.48 -16.89
N ILE A 41 12.12 5.99 -17.36
CA ILE A 41 13.38 5.84 -16.65
C ILE A 41 13.32 6.58 -15.31
N MET A 42 12.82 7.83 -15.31
CA MET A 42 12.72 8.65 -14.10
C MET A 42 11.68 8.12 -13.12
N SER A 43 10.49 7.72 -13.57
CA SER A 43 9.44 7.12 -12.73
C SER A 43 9.97 5.86 -12.03
N THR A 44 10.62 4.97 -12.79
CA THR A 44 11.22 3.73 -12.27
C THR A 44 12.30 4.00 -11.21
N ILE A 45 13.19 4.97 -11.43
CA ILE A 45 14.21 5.34 -10.44
C ILE A 45 13.57 5.88 -9.17
N ILE A 46 12.61 6.80 -9.30
CA ILE A 46 11.93 7.42 -8.16
C ILE A 46 11.18 6.35 -7.35
N GLU A 47 10.50 5.45 -8.03
CA GLU A 47 9.77 4.35 -7.41
C GLU A 47 10.71 3.38 -6.69
N LEU A 48 11.83 3.01 -7.30
CA LEU A 48 12.86 2.17 -6.66
C LEU A 48 13.38 2.80 -5.38
N VAL A 49 13.70 4.10 -5.41
CA VAL A 49 14.21 4.82 -4.23
C VAL A 49 13.16 4.86 -3.12
N ILE A 50 11.91 5.22 -3.43
CA ILE A 50 10.84 5.32 -2.43
C ILE A 50 10.49 3.93 -1.86
N CYS A 51 10.41 2.89 -2.70
CA CYS A 51 10.21 1.51 -2.25
C CYS A 51 11.33 1.03 -1.34
N ALA A 52 12.59 1.27 -1.72
CA ALA A 52 13.75 0.86 -0.94
C ALA A 52 13.77 1.57 0.42
N LEU A 53 13.50 2.87 0.45
CA LEU A 53 13.43 3.65 1.69
C LEU A 53 12.26 3.21 2.59
N ALA A 54 11.07 3.01 2.01
CA ALA A 54 9.90 2.54 2.75
C ALA A 54 10.13 1.14 3.34
N PHE A 55 10.73 0.23 2.55
CA PHE A 55 11.12 -1.10 3.04
C PHE A 55 12.18 -1.01 4.13
N ALA A 56 13.23 -0.21 3.95
CA ALA A 56 14.31 -0.05 4.92
C ALA A 56 13.78 0.52 6.25
N ALA A 57 12.89 1.51 6.22
CA ALA A 57 12.29 2.08 7.42
C ALA A 57 11.55 1.03 8.27
N ILE A 58 10.89 0.08 7.61
CA ILE A 58 10.16 -1.01 8.27
C ILE A 58 11.11 -2.12 8.71
N ALA A 59 12.04 -2.53 7.84
CA ALA A 59 13.00 -3.59 8.12
C ALA A 59 13.95 -3.23 9.27
N LEU A 60 14.34 -1.95 9.36
CA LEU A 60 15.18 -1.42 10.45
C LEU A 60 14.36 -1.01 11.69
N ASN A 61 13.03 -1.20 11.67
CA ASN A 61 12.12 -0.85 12.75
C ASN A 61 12.33 0.58 13.26
N ILE A 62 12.32 1.56 12.34
CA ILE A 62 12.43 2.98 12.68
C ILE A 62 11.09 3.45 13.25
N THR A 63 10.83 3.11 14.51
CA THR A 63 9.57 3.37 15.24
C THR A 63 9.17 4.83 15.21
N GLY A 64 10.12 5.76 15.31
CA GLY A 64 9.84 7.20 15.22
C GLY A 64 9.23 7.65 13.88
N LEU A 65 9.39 6.88 12.81
CA LEU A 65 8.84 7.16 11.48
C LEU A 65 7.61 6.31 11.18
N VAL A 66 7.66 5.00 11.47
CA VAL A 66 6.59 4.03 11.16
C VAL A 66 5.40 4.16 12.13
N ASP A 67 5.64 4.61 13.37
CA ASP A 67 4.57 4.81 14.35
C ASP A 67 3.96 6.21 14.27
N ALA A 68 4.52 7.09 13.44
CA ALA A 68 4.02 8.44 13.29
C ALA A 68 2.62 8.42 12.64
N PRO A 69 1.67 9.24 13.12
CA PRO A 69 0.31 9.29 12.57
C PRO A 69 0.26 9.74 11.09
N MET A 70 1.35 10.35 10.60
CA MET A 70 1.50 10.77 9.21
C MET A 70 1.94 9.64 8.26
N TRP A 71 2.50 8.54 8.77
CA TRP A 71 3.01 7.44 7.96
C TRP A 71 1.93 6.82 7.04
N PRO A 72 0.75 6.45 7.56
CA PRO A 72 -0.43 6.09 6.76
C PRO A 72 -0.77 7.05 5.61
N MET A 73 -0.65 8.36 5.86
CA MET A 73 -0.96 9.39 4.86
C MET A 73 0.07 9.36 3.74
N ALA A 74 1.35 9.31 4.11
CA ALA A 74 2.45 9.21 3.17
C ALA A 74 2.33 7.94 2.31
N GLU A 75 2.03 6.79 2.94
CA GLU A 75 1.85 5.51 2.23
C GLU A 75 0.77 5.57 1.16
N MET A 76 -0.39 6.14 1.49
CA MET A 76 -1.47 6.33 0.53
C MET A 76 -1.05 7.28 -0.61
N THR A 77 -0.38 8.38 -0.27
CA THR A 77 -0.02 9.41 -1.25
C THR A 77 0.97 8.89 -2.28
N TYR A 78 2.10 8.30 -1.87
CA TYR A 78 3.06 7.79 -2.85
C TYR A 78 2.48 6.62 -3.64
N SER A 79 1.66 5.75 -3.01
CA SER A 79 1.03 4.63 -3.72
C SER A 79 0.08 5.11 -4.80
N GLY A 80 -0.75 6.12 -4.52
CA GLY A 80 -1.66 6.69 -5.50
C GLY A 80 -0.92 7.35 -6.67
N VAL A 81 0.19 8.04 -6.40
CA VAL A 81 1.05 8.62 -7.45
C VAL A 81 1.67 7.52 -8.31
N PHE A 82 2.15 6.43 -7.71
CA PHE A 82 2.73 5.31 -8.46
C PHE A 82 1.70 4.55 -9.30
N VAL A 83 0.43 4.47 -8.90
CA VAL A 83 -0.62 3.97 -9.83
C VAL A 83 -0.63 4.79 -11.11
N ILE A 84 -0.58 6.11 -11.01
CA ILE A 84 -0.63 6.99 -12.18
C ILE A 84 0.61 6.79 -13.05
N PHE A 85 1.81 6.73 -12.44
CA PHE A 85 3.05 6.47 -13.18
C PHE A 85 3.01 5.13 -13.91
N GLN A 86 2.56 4.07 -13.24
CA GLN A 86 2.48 2.74 -13.83
C GLN A 86 1.45 2.66 -14.97
N VAL A 87 0.33 3.38 -14.88
CA VAL A 87 -0.63 3.47 -16.00
C VAL A 87 -0.01 4.19 -17.20
N ILE A 88 0.73 5.28 -16.98
CA ILE A 88 1.43 5.99 -18.05
C ILE A 88 2.50 5.08 -18.69
N ASP A 89 3.29 4.40 -17.86
CA ASP A 89 4.35 3.49 -18.29
C ASP A 89 3.77 2.30 -19.07
N PHE A 90 2.63 1.75 -18.63
CA PHE A 90 1.88 0.72 -19.36
C PHE A 90 1.54 1.16 -20.79
N PHE A 91 0.93 2.34 -20.96
CA PHE A 91 0.61 2.84 -22.30
C PHE A 91 1.87 3.16 -23.11
N TYR A 92 2.93 3.64 -22.46
CA TYR A 92 4.21 3.87 -23.11
C TYR A 92 4.80 2.58 -23.69
N PHE A 93 4.83 1.49 -22.89
CA PHE A 93 5.32 0.20 -23.35
C PHE A 93 4.41 -0.40 -24.43
N LEU A 94 3.09 -0.30 -24.27
CA LEU A 94 2.11 -0.79 -25.25
C LEU A 94 2.32 -0.14 -26.62
N VAL A 95 2.42 1.18 -26.68
CA VAL A 95 2.62 1.92 -27.94
C VAL A 95 3.98 1.57 -28.57
N ASN A 96 5.05 1.51 -27.76
CA ASN A 96 6.38 1.18 -28.26
C ASN A 96 6.51 -0.30 -28.68
N MET A 97 5.73 -1.20 -28.08
CA MET A 97 5.70 -2.61 -28.45
C MET A 97 5.29 -2.79 -29.91
N PHE A 98 4.29 -2.04 -30.39
CA PHE A 98 3.89 -2.08 -31.80
C PHE A 98 4.96 -1.56 -32.77
N LYS A 99 5.83 -0.66 -32.31
CA LYS A 99 6.88 -0.06 -33.14
C LYS A 99 8.16 -0.90 -33.20
N HIS A 100 8.53 -1.53 -32.08
CA HIS A 100 9.83 -2.17 -31.93
C HIS A 100 9.77 -3.69 -31.75
N PHE A 101 8.59 -4.28 -31.47
CA PHE A 101 8.38 -5.73 -31.29
C PHE A 101 9.46 -6.39 -30.42
N ASN A 102 9.69 -5.85 -29.22
CA ASN A 102 10.73 -6.29 -28.29
C ASN A 102 10.13 -7.01 -27.08
N ALA A 103 10.68 -8.17 -26.72
CA ALA A 103 10.26 -8.94 -25.54
C ALA A 103 10.39 -8.14 -24.22
N PHE A 104 11.39 -7.26 -24.11
CA PHE A 104 11.55 -6.42 -22.91
C PHE A 104 10.42 -5.39 -22.76
N LEU A 105 9.87 -4.88 -23.87
CA LEU A 105 8.69 -4.01 -23.84
C LEU A 105 7.45 -4.78 -23.39
N LEU A 106 7.31 -6.03 -23.85
CA LEU A 106 6.22 -6.90 -23.40
C LEU A 106 6.31 -7.19 -21.89
N PHE A 107 7.51 -7.51 -21.40
CA PHE A 107 7.71 -7.75 -19.97
C PHE A 107 7.49 -6.49 -19.14
N GLY A 108 8.02 -5.33 -19.54
CA GLY A 108 7.76 -4.06 -18.86
C GLY A 108 6.28 -3.65 -18.88
N MET A 109 5.55 -3.96 -19.95
CA MET A 109 4.09 -3.74 -20.02
C MET A 109 3.34 -4.62 -19.02
N LEU A 110 3.65 -5.92 -18.97
CA LEU A 110 3.01 -6.83 -18.01
C LEU A 110 3.34 -6.43 -16.57
N GLU A 111 4.61 -6.10 -16.32
CA GLU A 111 5.13 -5.73 -15.02
C GLU A 111 4.46 -4.43 -14.51
N SER A 112 4.41 -3.38 -15.35
CA SER A 112 3.73 -2.13 -14.99
C SER A 112 2.24 -2.31 -14.70
N ALA A 113 1.56 -3.23 -15.40
CA ALA A 113 0.18 -3.58 -15.07
C ALA A 113 0.06 -4.26 -13.69
N PHE A 114 0.98 -5.16 -13.34
CA PHE A 114 1.01 -5.77 -12.01
C PHE A 114 1.34 -4.75 -10.92
N LEU A 115 2.35 -3.90 -11.12
CA LEU A 115 2.68 -2.83 -10.17
C LEU A 115 1.51 -1.87 -9.98
N ALA A 116 0.84 -1.45 -11.05
CA ALA A 116 -0.35 -0.61 -10.98
C ALA A 116 -1.44 -1.26 -10.10
N LEU A 117 -1.70 -2.56 -10.26
CA LEU A 117 -2.67 -3.28 -9.45
C LEU A 117 -2.26 -3.37 -7.98
N VAL A 118 -0.98 -3.61 -7.69
CA VAL A 118 -0.48 -3.70 -6.31
C VAL A 118 -0.54 -2.33 -5.62
N TRP A 119 -0.13 -1.26 -6.30
CA TRP A 119 -0.26 0.10 -5.78
C TRP A 119 -1.70 0.54 -5.62
N LEU A 120 -2.57 0.16 -6.56
CA LEU A 120 -3.99 0.44 -6.48
C LEU A 120 -4.61 -0.31 -5.32
N PHE A 121 -4.26 -1.58 -5.11
CA PHE A 121 -4.70 -2.34 -3.95
C PHE A 121 -4.27 -1.66 -2.66
N ASN A 122 -3.01 -1.24 -2.55
CA ASN A 122 -2.52 -0.53 -1.36
C ASN A 122 -3.30 0.77 -1.12
N THR A 123 -3.47 1.59 -2.16
CA THR A 123 -4.22 2.84 -2.11
C THR A 123 -5.69 2.61 -1.75
N TYR A 124 -6.30 1.57 -2.30
CA TYR A 124 -7.69 1.21 -2.08
C TYR A 124 -7.94 0.72 -0.65
N GLN A 125 -7.04 -0.09 -0.09
CA GLN A 125 -7.12 -0.50 1.32
C GLN A 125 -7.07 0.72 2.24
N TRP A 126 -6.20 1.69 1.93
CA TRP A 126 -6.15 2.96 2.65
C TRP A 126 -7.42 3.80 2.50
N TYR A 127 -7.96 3.92 1.29
CA TYR A 127 -9.20 4.65 1.05
C TYR A 127 -10.37 4.04 1.84
N ARG A 128 -10.52 2.71 1.81
CA ARG A 128 -11.54 1.99 2.58
C ARG A 128 -11.37 2.12 4.09
N ALA A 129 -10.14 2.12 4.58
CA ALA A 129 -9.87 2.29 6.01
C ALA A 129 -10.31 3.67 6.53
N ARG A 130 -10.34 4.70 5.66
CA ARG A 130 -10.78 6.06 5.99
C ARG A 130 -12.24 6.33 5.73
N THR A 131 -12.89 5.56 4.85
CA THR A 131 -14.33 5.64 4.71
C THR A 131 -14.90 4.92 5.92
N PRO A 132 -15.57 5.61 6.87
CA PRO A 132 -16.39 4.88 7.82
C PRO A 132 -17.39 4.13 6.94
N SER A 133 -17.35 2.79 6.96
CA SER A 133 -18.51 2.02 6.55
C SER A 133 -19.66 2.69 7.27
N ALA A 134 -20.60 3.28 6.52
CA ALA A 134 -21.82 3.82 7.11
C ALA A 134 -22.26 2.74 8.08
N ALA A 135 -22.18 3.06 9.37
CA ALA A 135 -22.45 2.10 10.41
C ALA A 135 -23.83 1.60 10.05
N THR A 136 -23.92 0.34 9.62
CA THR A 136 -25.20 -0.32 9.58
C THR A 136 -25.63 -0.18 11.02
N THR A 137 -26.61 0.69 11.24
CA THR A 137 -27.42 0.72 12.44
C THR A 137 -28.19 -0.60 12.45
N THR A 138 -27.49 -1.72 12.58
CA THR A 138 -28.01 -2.90 13.22
C THR A 138 -28.11 -2.53 14.68
N GLY A 139 -29.25 -1.90 15.01
CA GLY A 139 -29.71 -1.76 16.36
C GLY A 139 -29.67 -3.13 17.04
N ASN A 140 -28.74 -3.26 17.98
CA ASN A 140 -28.79 -4.10 19.17
C ASN A 140 -27.52 -3.92 20.02
N GLN A 141 -26.95 -2.71 20.07
CA GLN A 141 -26.19 -2.36 21.27
C GLN A 141 -27.22 -1.94 22.31
N ALA A 142 -27.51 -2.84 23.24
CA ALA A 142 -28.17 -2.48 24.47
C ALA A 142 -27.39 -1.31 25.09
N THR A 143 -28.05 -0.15 25.15
CA THR A 143 -27.57 1.02 25.87
C THR A 143 -27.43 0.61 27.34
N ALA A 144 -26.25 0.12 27.72
CA ALA A 144 -25.91 -0.05 29.12
C ALA A 144 -25.87 1.36 29.71
N ALA A 145 -26.96 1.74 30.38
CA ALA A 145 -26.99 2.92 31.22
C ALA A 145 -25.78 2.90 32.16
N PRO A 146 -25.18 4.06 32.51
CA PRO A 146 -24.06 4.08 33.44
C PRO A 146 -24.48 3.37 34.73
N PRO A 147 -23.69 2.44 35.26
CA PRO A 147 -24.06 1.71 36.46
C PRO A 147 -24.27 2.70 37.62
N PRO A 148 -25.33 2.56 38.42
CA PRO A 148 -25.51 3.39 39.60
C PRO A 148 -24.32 3.19 40.55
N ASN A 149 -23.82 4.29 41.08
CA ASN A 149 -22.56 4.38 41.83
C ASN A 149 -22.66 3.79 43.25
N PHE A 150 -23.05 2.51 43.35
CA PHE A 150 -23.05 1.77 44.61
C PHE A 150 -22.00 0.66 44.54
N PRO A 151 -21.02 0.63 45.46
CA PRO A 151 -20.03 -0.44 45.49
C PRO A 151 -20.74 -1.79 45.78
N PRO A 152 -20.57 -2.83 44.93
CA PRO A 152 -21.09 -4.15 45.23
C PRO A 152 -20.28 -4.78 46.36
N ASN A 153 -20.90 -4.94 47.53
CA ASN A 153 -20.29 -5.59 48.70
C ASN A 153 -20.42 -7.13 48.59
N TYR A 154 -19.86 -7.71 47.54
CA TYR A 154 -19.77 -9.17 47.42
C TYR A 154 -18.30 -9.59 47.46
N PRO A 155 -17.91 -10.54 48.35
CA PRO A 155 -16.56 -11.07 48.38
C PRO A 155 -16.23 -11.75 47.06
N ALA A 156 -14.99 -11.59 46.59
CA ALA A 156 -14.50 -12.23 45.38
C ALA A 156 -14.67 -13.76 45.45
N GLY A 157 -15.41 -14.33 44.50
CA GLY A 157 -15.54 -15.79 44.33
C GLY A 157 -16.95 -16.35 44.17
N VAL A 158 -18.00 -15.53 44.18
CA VAL A 158 -19.38 -16.03 44.00
C VAL A 158 -19.95 -15.55 42.68
N ASN A 159 -20.08 -16.48 41.72
CA ASN A 159 -20.81 -16.27 40.48
C ASN A 159 -22.30 -16.60 40.72
N PRO A 160 -23.25 -15.66 40.61
CA PRO A 160 -24.66 -16.01 40.60
C PRO A 160 -25.02 -16.57 39.22
N ALA A 161 -25.62 -17.76 39.21
CA ALA A 161 -26.19 -18.40 38.03
C ALA A 161 -27.34 -17.57 37.42
#